data_AF-A0A7V1DRN2-F1
#
_entry.id   AF-A0A7V1DRN2-F1
#
_cell.length_a   1.000
_cell.length_b   1.000
_cell.length_c   1.000
_cell.angle_alpha   90.00
_cell.angle_beta   90.00
_cell.angle_gamma   90.00
#
_symmetry.space_group_name_H-M   'P 1'
#
loop_
_entity.id
_entity.type
_entity.pdbx_description
1 polymer ?
#
loop_
_entity_poly.entity_id
_entity_poly.type
_entity_poly.pdbx_seq_one_letter_code
_entity_poly.pdbx_strand_id
1 'polypeptide(L)'
;MLLTRISPIRLPQIRSSRCSSGSFLAITERIGSSSCLHQPVPKCGTMRVAGIQPGYLPWLGYFDQMRRVDAFIVADEMQFTTSGWVHRNRVRGPHGAHWLTVPVHFSLGEPICQVRLSPHVPWADHHLELLDHFYRRSPYRQLVLDTLERFLRKPAVKLVEITVPLLHQLRDWLGIQTPLLVSSELGLERIYEAMFPDKPSPTHRIIAFLRHLGATSLLQGATAREYLDVALCQRYGIEVTFHDYQHPEYPQLFSPFISHLSVVDLLLSCGIERAREVLSSVP
;
A
#
# COMPACT_ATOMS: atom_id res chain seq x y z
N MET A 1 -51.88 32.18 -0.77
CA MET A 1 -52.49 31.06 -1.52
C MET A 1 -51.78 29.78 -1.11
N LEU A 2 -52.42 29.00 -0.22
CA LEU A 2 -52.85 27.61 -0.44
C LEU A 2 -51.69 26.61 -0.59
N LEU A 3 -51.36 25.89 0.48
CA LEU A 3 -51.82 24.51 0.77
C LEU A 3 -51.21 23.50 -0.21
N THR A 4 -50.33 22.59 0.22
CA THR A 4 -50.79 21.36 0.88
C THR A 4 -49.64 20.62 1.58
N ARG A 5 -50.05 19.80 2.54
CA ARG A 5 -49.31 19.10 3.59
C ARG A 5 -49.70 17.61 3.50
N ILE A 6 -48.99 16.72 4.22
CA ILE A 6 -49.40 15.34 4.67
C ILE A 6 -48.95 14.21 3.69
N SER A 7 -48.31 13.09 4.06
CA SER A 7 -48.10 12.37 5.33
C SER A 7 -46.91 11.38 5.30
N PRO A 8 -46.44 10.87 6.47
CA PRO A 8 -45.37 9.88 6.61
C PRO A 8 -45.86 8.42 6.60
N ILE A 9 -44.98 7.49 6.21
CA ILE A 9 -45.23 6.03 6.23
C ILE A 9 -44.96 5.47 7.63
N ARG A 10 -45.90 4.65 8.11
CA ARG A 10 -45.94 4.01 9.43
C ARG A 10 -45.01 2.80 9.53
N LEU A 11 -44.31 2.67 10.65
CA LEU A 11 -43.76 1.41 11.17
C LEU A 11 -44.82 0.69 12.01
N PRO A 12 -44.95 -0.65 11.95
CA PRO A 12 -45.83 -1.40 12.82
C PRO A 12 -45.21 -1.64 14.21
N GLN A 13 -45.99 -1.35 15.25
CA GLN A 13 -45.75 -1.79 16.62
C GLN A 13 -46.18 -3.25 16.80
N ILE A 14 -45.39 -4.04 17.53
CA ILE A 14 -45.85 -5.31 18.12
C ILE A 14 -45.66 -5.22 19.63
N ARG A 15 -46.72 -5.64 20.33
CA ARG A 15 -46.97 -5.55 21.77
C ARG A 15 -46.18 -6.57 22.58
N SER A 16 -46.01 -6.22 23.85
CA SER A 16 -45.49 -7.01 24.96
C SER A 16 -46.34 -8.23 25.31
N SER A 17 -45.70 -9.27 25.84
CA SER A 17 -46.28 -10.11 26.90
C SER A 17 -45.16 -10.70 27.77
N ARG A 18 -45.35 -10.63 29.10
CA ARG A 18 -44.56 -11.30 30.12
C ARG A 18 -45.17 -12.69 30.36
N CYS A 19 -44.34 -13.72 30.57
CA CYS A 19 -44.56 -14.71 31.65
C CYS A 19 -43.35 -15.62 31.82
N SER A 20 -43.37 -16.34 32.93
CA SER A 20 -42.27 -16.81 33.78
C SER A 20 -41.87 -18.27 33.60
N SER A 21 -40.69 -18.60 34.19
CA SER A 21 -40.29 -19.86 34.84
C SER A 21 -40.24 -21.17 34.03
N GLY A 22 -39.14 -21.91 34.19
CA GLY A 22 -39.13 -23.37 34.02
C GLY A 22 -37.95 -23.91 33.19
N SER A 23 -37.00 -24.51 33.90
CA SER A 23 -35.85 -25.27 33.38
C SER A 23 -36.22 -26.71 32.98
N PHE A 24 -35.65 -27.23 31.87
CA PHE A 24 -34.96 -28.54 31.69
C PHE A 24 -35.06 -29.08 30.25
N LEU A 25 -33.89 -29.47 29.67
CA LEU A 25 -33.57 -30.42 28.58
C LEU A 25 -34.40 -30.40 27.26
N ALA A 26 -33.89 -30.63 26.05
CA ALA A 26 -32.56 -30.77 25.44
C ALA A 26 -32.78 -30.86 23.90
N ILE A 27 -31.68 -30.84 23.13
CA ILE A 27 -31.51 -31.41 21.77
C ILE A 27 -31.81 -30.50 20.54
N THR A 28 -30.69 -30.04 19.94
CA THR A 28 -30.36 -29.81 18.51
C THR A 28 -31.19 -28.76 17.74
N GLU A 29 -30.63 -27.72 17.10
CA GLU A 29 -29.77 -27.79 15.91
C GLU A 29 -29.14 -26.41 15.58
N ARG A 30 -27.86 -26.47 15.18
CA ARG A 30 -27.11 -25.64 14.21
C ARG A 30 -27.48 -24.16 14.02
N ILE A 31 -26.76 -23.26 14.70
CA ILE A 31 -26.13 -22.09 14.08
C ILE A 31 -24.79 -21.85 14.79
N GLY A 32 -23.67 -21.92 14.05
CA GLY A 32 -22.32 -21.75 14.57
C GLY A 32 -21.40 -21.15 13.53
N SER A 33 -21.43 -19.82 13.50
CA SER A 33 -20.48 -18.83 12.97
C SER A 33 -19.13 -19.34 12.41
N SER A 34 -18.87 -18.88 11.19
CA SER A 34 -17.60 -18.91 10.46
C SER A 34 -16.38 -18.61 11.32
N SER A 35 -15.47 -19.59 11.35
CA SER A 35 -14.13 -19.46 11.92
C SER A 35 -13.31 -18.45 11.13
N CYS A 36 -12.94 -17.34 11.76
CA CYS A 36 -11.78 -16.56 11.36
C CYS A 36 -10.57 -17.50 11.32
N LEU A 37 -9.96 -17.64 10.14
CA LEU A 37 -8.74 -18.40 9.94
C LEU A 37 -7.62 -17.73 10.74
N HIS A 38 -7.41 -18.18 11.97
CA HIS A 38 -6.15 -18.00 12.67
C HIS A 38 -5.09 -18.76 11.89
N GLN A 39 -4.36 -18.06 11.03
CA GLN A 39 -3.13 -18.59 10.50
C GLN A 39 -2.12 -18.72 11.65
N PRO A 40 -1.37 -19.83 11.73
CA PRO A 40 -0.42 -20.05 12.80
C PRO A 40 0.71 -19.02 12.74
N VAL A 41 0.96 -18.36 13.88
CA VAL A 41 2.13 -17.50 14.08
C VAL A 41 3.40 -18.38 14.01
N PRO A 42 4.35 -18.10 13.11
CA PRO A 42 5.55 -18.93 12.95
C PRO A 42 6.42 -18.91 14.22
N LYS A 43 6.96 -20.08 14.56
CA LYS A 43 7.87 -20.32 15.69
C LYS A 43 9.22 -19.61 15.49
N CYS A 44 9.71 -18.95 16.54
CA CYS A 44 11.11 -18.62 16.88
C CYS A 44 12.12 -18.51 15.72
N GLY A 45 11.78 -17.74 14.69
CA GLY A 45 12.69 -17.18 13.71
C GLY A 45 12.65 -15.66 13.84
N THR A 46 13.75 -14.98 13.52
CA THR A 46 13.81 -13.51 13.54
C THR A 46 12.93 -12.96 12.41
N MET A 47 11.69 -12.58 12.72
CA MET A 47 10.81 -11.92 11.73
C MET A 47 11.38 -10.54 11.38
N ARG A 48 11.72 -10.36 10.10
CA ARG A 48 12.20 -9.11 9.51
C ARG A 48 11.06 -8.39 8.80
N VAL A 49 10.95 -7.09 9.08
CA VAL A 49 9.91 -6.23 8.50
C VAL A 49 10.55 -4.98 7.88
N ALA A 50 9.97 -4.52 6.78
CA ALA A 50 10.18 -3.18 6.23
C ALA A 50 8.83 -2.47 6.09
N GLY A 51 8.85 -1.16 5.91
CA GLY A 51 7.63 -0.42 5.62
C GLY A 51 7.91 0.88 4.88
N ILE A 52 7.10 1.15 3.86
CA ILE A 52 7.14 2.39 3.07
C ILE A 52 5.70 2.85 2.83
N GLN A 53 5.51 4.15 2.69
CA GLN A 53 4.24 4.73 2.25
C GLN A 53 3.82 4.16 0.88
N PRO A 54 2.52 4.01 0.59
CA PRO A 54 2.06 3.50 -0.71
C PRO A 54 2.45 4.45 -1.84
N GLY A 55 3.41 4.04 -2.67
CA GLY A 55 3.83 4.81 -3.84
C GLY A 55 2.92 4.60 -5.06
N TYR A 56 2.68 5.65 -5.84
CA TYR A 56 2.04 5.51 -7.15
C TYR A 56 3.07 4.98 -8.16
N LEU A 57 2.86 3.77 -8.66
CA LEU A 57 3.75 3.07 -9.60
C LEU A 57 5.24 3.15 -9.16
N PRO A 58 5.63 2.57 -8.00
CA PRO A 58 6.95 2.81 -7.39
C PRO A 58 8.14 2.41 -8.27
N TRP A 59 9.34 2.87 -7.90
CA TRP A 59 10.58 2.43 -8.52
C TRP A 59 10.99 1.03 -8.06
N LEU A 60 11.91 0.39 -8.78
CA LEU A 60 12.34 -1.00 -8.53
C LEU A 60 12.85 -1.25 -7.09
N GLY A 61 13.55 -0.28 -6.50
CA GLY A 61 14.07 -0.38 -5.12
C GLY A 61 13.01 -0.55 -4.04
N TYR A 62 11.78 -0.07 -4.26
CA TYR A 62 10.64 -0.34 -3.38
C TYR A 62 10.36 -1.85 -3.28
N PHE A 63 10.41 -2.52 -4.42
CA PHE A 63 10.17 -3.96 -4.54
C PHE A 63 11.40 -4.78 -4.14
N ASP A 64 12.61 -4.26 -4.33
CA ASP A 64 13.82 -4.87 -3.80
C ASP A 64 13.85 -4.86 -2.25
N GLN A 65 13.38 -3.78 -1.62
CA GLN A 65 13.22 -3.79 -0.16
C GLN A 65 12.14 -4.79 0.28
N MET A 66 11.02 -4.82 -0.45
CA MET A 66 9.90 -5.72 -0.19
C MET A 66 10.31 -7.20 -0.24
N ARG A 67 11.09 -7.64 -1.24
CA ARG A 67 11.48 -9.05 -1.35
C ARG A 67 12.48 -9.53 -0.29
N ARG A 68 13.07 -8.62 0.48
CA ARG A 68 14.14 -8.91 1.48
C ARG A 68 13.61 -9.08 2.91
N VAL A 69 12.30 -9.03 3.09
CA VAL A 69 11.64 -9.08 4.40
C VAL A 69 10.50 -10.10 4.43
N ASP A 70 10.16 -10.55 5.63
CA ASP A 70 9.10 -11.54 5.86
C ASP A 70 7.70 -10.94 5.81
N ALA A 71 7.58 -9.63 6.10
CA ALA A 71 6.36 -8.86 5.88
C ALA A 71 6.70 -7.40 5.54
N PHE A 72 5.90 -6.79 4.67
CA PHE A 72 6.09 -5.42 4.23
C PHE A 72 4.87 -4.56 4.60
N ILE A 73 5.09 -3.53 5.40
CA ILE A 73 4.05 -2.59 5.80
C ILE A 73 3.86 -1.54 4.72
N VAL A 74 2.63 -1.44 4.20
CA VAL A 74 2.19 -0.31 3.40
C VAL A 74 1.69 0.77 4.37
N ALA A 75 2.54 1.76 4.64
CA ALA A 75 2.35 2.76 5.69
C ALA A 75 1.43 3.91 5.25
N ASP A 76 0.17 3.60 4.99
CA ASP A 76 -0.87 4.52 4.50
C ASP A 76 -1.47 5.44 5.57
N GLU A 77 -1.19 5.23 6.85
CA GLU A 77 -1.59 6.15 7.92
C GLU A 77 -0.58 7.30 8.12
N MET A 78 0.52 7.31 7.37
CA MET A 78 1.51 8.39 7.46
C MET A 78 0.99 9.67 6.81
N GLN A 79 1.51 10.81 7.26
CA GLN A 79 1.15 12.11 6.70
C GLN A 79 1.49 12.19 5.20
N PHE A 80 0.54 12.69 4.42
CA PHE A 80 0.73 12.96 3.01
C PHE A 80 1.60 14.20 2.77
N THR A 81 2.46 14.13 1.75
CA THR A 81 3.23 15.27 1.24
C THR A 81 3.17 15.32 -0.29
N THR A 82 3.15 16.53 -0.85
CA THR A 82 3.15 16.74 -2.31
C THR A 82 4.52 16.55 -2.94
N SER A 83 5.60 16.62 -2.15
CA SER A 83 6.95 16.38 -2.64
C SER A 83 7.26 14.90 -2.84
N GLY A 84 6.56 14.01 -2.13
CA GLY A 84 6.81 12.57 -2.12
C GLY A 84 6.36 11.82 -3.39
N TRP A 85 6.47 10.49 -3.29
CA TRP A 85 6.19 9.51 -4.37
C TRP A 85 4.80 8.86 -4.29
N VAL A 86 4.00 9.28 -3.30
CA VAL A 86 2.70 8.68 -2.99
C VAL A 86 1.68 8.84 -4.13
N HIS A 87 1.69 9.99 -4.80
CA HIS A 87 0.73 10.31 -5.87
C HIS A 87 1.39 10.53 -7.24
N ARG A 88 2.70 10.34 -7.36
CA ARG A 88 3.42 10.59 -8.62
C ARG A 88 4.69 9.77 -8.73
N ASN A 89 5.06 9.45 -9.96
CA ASN A 89 6.37 8.91 -10.29
C ASN A 89 6.76 9.28 -11.73
N ARG A 90 7.94 8.87 -12.18
CA ARG A 90 8.47 9.18 -13.50
C ARG A 90 8.57 7.93 -14.36
N VAL A 91 8.39 8.12 -15.66
CA VAL A 91 8.61 7.11 -16.69
C VAL A 91 9.53 7.66 -17.77
N ARG A 92 10.10 6.78 -18.59
CA ARG A 92 10.94 7.20 -19.72
C ARG A 92 10.07 7.75 -20.84
N GLY A 93 10.56 8.81 -21.49
CA GLY A 93 10.04 9.35 -22.75
C GLY A 93 11.17 9.83 -23.68
N PRO A 94 10.83 10.33 -24.88
CA PRO A 94 11.80 10.69 -25.92
C PRO A 94 12.79 11.78 -25.51
N HIS A 95 12.41 12.66 -24.58
CA HIS A 95 13.22 13.81 -24.15
C HIS A 95 13.66 13.74 -22.69
N GLY A 96 13.58 12.57 -22.05
CA GLY A 96 14.01 12.40 -20.67
C GLY A 96 13.02 11.62 -19.81
N ALA A 97 13.00 11.95 -18.53
CA ALA A 97 12.02 11.45 -17.58
C ALA A 97 10.76 12.34 -17.59
N HIS A 98 9.59 11.73 -17.58
CA HIS A 98 8.31 12.43 -17.57
C HIS A 98 7.51 12.04 -16.34
N TRP A 99 6.91 13.02 -15.68
CA TRP A 99 6.07 12.80 -14.50
C TRP A 99 4.69 12.28 -14.90
N LEU A 100 4.25 11.26 -14.18
CA LEU A 100 2.86 10.84 -14.06
C LEU A 100 2.39 11.29 -12.68
N THR A 101 1.43 12.21 -12.62
CA THR A 101 0.95 12.81 -11.37
C THR A 101 -0.55 12.60 -11.24
N VAL A 102 -0.95 11.83 -10.24
CA VAL A 102 -2.35 11.67 -9.86
C VAL A 102 -2.79 12.92 -9.10
N PRO A 103 -3.74 13.70 -9.62
CA PRO A 103 -4.22 14.90 -8.97
C PRO A 103 -5.04 14.53 -7.74
N VAL A 104 -4.78 15.20 -6.62
CA VAL A 104 -5.38 14.90 -5.32
C VAL A 104 -5.82 16.17 -4.58
N HIS A 105 -6.85 16.02 -3.75
CA HIS A 105 -7.21 16.98 -2.71
C HIS A 105 -6.81 16.44 -1.34
N PHE A 106 -6.18 17.29 -0.55
CA PHE A 106 -5.74 16.96 0.80
C PHE A 106 -5.71 18.21 1.69
N SER A 107 -5.71 17.99 3.00
CA SER A 107 -5.44 19.00 4.03
C SER A 107 -4.03 18.80 4.64
N LEU A 108 -3.42 19.86 5.16
CA LEU A 108 -2.13 19.75 5.83
C LEU A 108 -2.22 18.78 7.03
N GLY A 109 -1.31 17.81 7.09
CA GLY A 109 -1.31 16.79 8.15
C GLY A 109 -2.21 15.59 7.87
N GLU A 110 -2.94 15.57 6.75
CA GLU A 110 -3.86 14.47 6.43
C GLU A 110 -3.11 13.16 6.17
N PRO A 111 -3.55 12.03 6.75
CA PRO A 111 -2.96 10.73 6.48
C PRO A 111 -3.28 10.28 5.05
N ILE A 112 -2.34 9.55 4.44
CA ILE A 112 -2.42 9.12 3.03
C ILE A 112 -3.71 8.33 2.73
N CYS A 113 -4.17 7.51 3.68
CA CYS A 113 -5.40 6.73 3.57
C CYS A 113 -6.70 7.56 3.52
N GLN A 114 -6.61 8.88 3.75
CA GLN A 114 -7.74 9.82 3.64
C GLN A 114 -7.62 10.75 2.42
N VAL A 115 -6.46 10.81 1.77
CA VAL A 115 -6.22 11.65 0.59
C VAL A 115 -7.17 11.27 -0.54
N ARG A 116 -7.89 12.28 -1.05
CA ARG A 116 -8.91 12.11 -2.07
C ARG A 116 -8.37 12.41 -3.45
N LEU A 117 -8.87 11.71 -4.45
CA LEU A 117 -8.60 12.04 -5.85
C LEU A 117 -9.31 13.34 -6.22
N SER A 118 -8.70 14.15 -7.08
CA SER A 118 -9.37 15.33 -7.64
C SER A 118 -10.47 14.89 -8.61
N PRO A 119 -11.75 15.25 -8.35
CA PRO A 119 -12.82 14.90 -9.24
C PRO A 119 -12.68 15.67 -10.57
N HIS A 120 -13.19 15.10 -11.65
CA HIS A 120 -13.29 15.74 -12.98
C HIS A 120 -11.95 16.00 -13.70
N VAL A 121 -10.82 15.49 -13.23
CA VAL A 121 -9.56 15.50 -14.00
C VAL A 121 -9.39 14.13 -14.67
N PRO A 122 -9.31 14.03 -16.01
CA PRO A 122 -9.14 12.75 -16.73
C PRO A 122 -7.68 12.26 -16.69
N TRP A 123 -7.07 12.24 -15.50
CA TRP A 123 -5.65 11.91 -15.32
C TRP A 123 -5.31 10.48 -15.74
N ALA A 124 -6.24 9.53 -15.54
CA ALA A 124 -6.04 8.13 -15.89
C ALA A 124 -5.87 7.96 -17.40
N ASP A 125 -6.73 8.60 -18.19
CA ASP A 125 -6.66 8.57 -19.65
C ASP A 125 -5.37 9.22 -20.15
N HIS A 126 -5.02 10.40 -19.61
CA HIS A 126 -3.76 11.05 -19.94
C HIS A 126 -2.53 10.19 -19.64
N HIS A 127 -2.51 9.48 -18.50
CA HIS A 127 -1.41 8.59 -18.17
C HIS A 127 -1.34 7.40 -19.15
N LEU A 128 -2.48 6.78 -19.47
CA LEU A 128 -2.53 5.64 -20.38
C LEU A 128 -2.13 6.04 -21.81
N GLU A 129 -2.62 7.17 -22.32
CA GLU A 129 -2.26 7.71 -23.63
C GLU A 129 -0.78 8.05 -23.73
N LEU A 130 -0.22 8.68 -22.68
CA LEU A 130 1.19 9.01 -22.61
C LEU A 130 2.06 7.74 -22.63
N LEU A 131 1.69 6.73 -21.83
CA LEU A 131 2.40 5.45 -21.80
C LEU A 131 2.27 4.71 -23.14
N ASP A 132 1.09 4.72 -23.77
CA ASP A 132 0.90 4.12 -25.09
C ASP A 132 1.80 4.79 -26.14
N HIS A 133 1.87 6.12 -26.12
CA HIS A 133 2.70 6.88 -27.04
C HIS A 133 4.20 6.62 -26.82
N PHE A 134 4.69 6.76 -25.58
CA PHE A 134 6.12 6.61 -25.28
C PHE A 134 6.63 5.18 -25.51
N TYR A 135 5.79 4.18 -25.25
CA TYR A 135 6.18 2.78 -25.36
C TYR A 135 5.59 2.09 -26.59
N ARG A 136 5.17 2.84 -27.63
CA ARG A 136 4.57 2.30 -28.88
C ARG A 136 5.38 1.19 -29.56
N ARG A 137 6.70 1.15 -29.34
CA ARG A 137 7.62 0.14 -29.91
C ARG A 137 7.86 -1.06 -28.98
N SER A 138 7.32 -1.04 -27.77
CA SER A 138 7.46 -2.13 -26.82
C SER A 138 6.58 -3.31 -27.22
N PRO A 139 7.13 -4.54 -27.23
CA PRO A 139 6.34 -5.75 -27.42
C PRO A 139 5.46 -6.08 -26.20
N TYR A 140 5.74 -5.49 -25.04
CA TYR A 140 5.03 -5.74 -23.77
C TYR A 140 3.93 -4.73 -23.49
N ARG A 141 3.81 -3.69 -24.34
CA ARG A 141 2.91 -2.56 -24.18
C ARG A 141 1.46 -2.99 -23.90
N GLN A 142 0.90 -3.85 -24.74
CA GLN A 142 -0.52 -4.22 -24.66
C GLN A 142 -0.87 -4.83 -23.30
N LEU A 143 -0.11 -5.84 -22.87
CA LEU A 143 -0.34 -6.52 -21.59
C LEU A 143 -0.27 -5.56 -20.40
N VAL A 144 0.74 -4.68 -20.39
CA VAL A 144 0.95 -3.75 -19.28
C VAL A 144 -0.14 -2.69 -19.28
N LEU A 145 -0.47 -2.08 -20.41
CA LEU A 145 -1.50 -1.03 -20.51
C LEU A 145 -2.89 -1.56 -20.19
N ASP A 146 -3.29 -2.71 -20.75
CA ASP A 146 -4.59 -3.33 -20.48
C ASP A 146 -4.75 -3.64 -18.99
N THR A 147 -3.65 -4.01 -18.33
CA THR A 147 -3.67 -4.24 -16.89
C THR A 147 -3.76 -2.94 -16.11
N LEU A 148 -2.94 -1.93 -16.44
CA LEU A 148 -2.99 -0.63 -15.78
C LEU A 148 -4.37 0.01 -15.94
N GLU A 149 -4.98 -0.06 -17.11
CA GLU A 149 -6.30 0.49 -17.40
C GLU A 149 -7.35 0.00 -16.40
N ARG A 150 -7.37 -1.31 -16.10
CA ARG A 150 -8.31 -1.91 -15.14
C ARG A 150 -8.21 -1.32 -13.72
N PHE A 151 -7.05 -0.80 -13.35
CA PHE A 151 -6.85 -0.13 -12.06
C PHE A 151 -7.07 1.38 -12.15
N LEU A 152 -6.52 2.03 -13.17
CA LEU A 152 -6.55 3.50 -13.27
C LEU A 152 -7.94 4.05 -13.62
N ARG A 153 -8.73 3.32 -14.42
CA ARG A 153 -10.11 3.71 -14.76
C ARG A 153 -11.16 3.24 -13.74
N LYS A 154 -10.75 2.46 -12.73
CA LYS A 154 -11.67 1.99 -11.69
C LYS A 154 -12.20 3.20 -10.90
N PRO A 155 -13.52 3.31 -10.68
CA PRO A 155 -14.07 4.34 -9.80
C PRO A 155 -13.43 4.25 -8.41
N ALA A 156 -12.82 5.35 -7.98
CA ALA A 156 -12.16 5.49 -6.69
C ALA A 156 -12.39 6.92 -6.17
N VAL A 157 -12.53 7.05 -4.86
CA VAL A 157 -12.62 8.33 -4.15
C VAL A 157 -11.28 8.69 -3.54
N LYS A 158 -10.52 7.70 -3.07
CA LYS A 158 -9.25 7.89 -2.36
C LYS A 158 -8.08 7.38 -3.18
N LEU A 159 -6.92 7.99 -2.97
CA LEU A 159 -5.69 7.60 -3.66
C LEU A 159 -5.29 6.13 -3.39
N VAL A 160 -5.44 5.69 -2.13
CA VAL A 160 -5.08 4.33 -1.70
C VAL A 160 -5.92 3.23 -2.35
N GLU A 161 -7.14 3.55 -2.79
CA GLU A 161 -8.03 2.62 -3.49
C GLU A 161 -7.48 2.26 -4.90
N ILE A 162 -6.51 3.04 -5.39
CA ILE A 162 -5.78 2.79 -6.63
C ILE A 162 -4.38 2.25 -6.33
N THR A 163 -3.64 2.90 -5.43
CA THR A 163 -2.23 2.56 -5.22
C THR A 163 -2.04 1.19 -4.55
N VAL A 164 -2.85 0.82 -3.55
CA VAL A 164 -2.71 -0.48 -2.86
C VAL A 164 -2.98 -1.65 -3.81
N PRO A 165 -4.09 -1.68 -4.59
CA PRO A 165 -4.29 -2.74 -5.59
C PRO A 165 -3.20 -2.79 -6.66
N LEU A 166 -2.69 -1.64 -7.11
CA LEU A 166 -1.55 -1.60 -8.05
C LEU A 166 -0.29 -2.22 -7.43
N LEU A 167 0.00 -1.95 -6.16
CA LEU A 167 1.14 -2.56 -5.47
C LEU A 167 1.04 -4.08 -5.45
N HIS A 168 -0.14 -4.64 -5.18
CA HIS A 168 -0.37 -6.09 -5.27
C HIS A 168 -0.08 -6.61 -6.68
N GLN A 169 -0.63 -5.98 -7.72
CA GLN A 169 -0.40 -6.42 -9.10
C GLN A 169 1.08 -6.37 -9.51
N LEU A 170 1.78 -5.29 -9.15
CA LEU A 170 3.21 -5.12 -9.46
C LEU A 170 4.07 -6.12 -8.69
N ARG A 171 3.76 -6.35 -7.40
CA ARG A 171 4.41 -7.37 -6.57
C ARG A 171 4.27 -8.77 -7.21
N ASP A 172 3.06 -9.11 -7.66
CA ASP A 172 2.76 -10.41 -8.24
C ASP A 172 3.47 -10.59 -9.61
N TRP A 173 3.51 -9.55 -10.45
CA TRP A 173 4.33 -9.56 -11.66
C TRP A 173 5.81 -9.77 -11.37
N LEU A 174 6.35 -9.09 -10.35
CA LEU A 174 7.76 -9.25 -9.95
C LEU A 174 8.05 -10.56 -9.21
N GLY A 175 7.04 -11.44 -9.02
CA GLY A 175 7.23 -12.74 -8.38
C GLY A 175 7.54 -12.66 -6.88
N ILE A 176 7.18 -11.56 -6.22
CA ILE A 176 7.46 -11.34 -4.81
C ILE A 176 6.33 -11.95 -3.98
N GLN A 177 6.69 -12.83 -3.04
CA GLN A 177 5.72 -13.54 -2.19
C GLN A 177 5.48 -12.84 -0.84
N THR A 178 6.26 -11.81 -0.53
CA THR A 178 6.17 -11.09 0.74
C THR A 178 4.73 -10.56 0.98
N PRO A 179 4.11 -10.91 2.12
CA PRO A 179 2.83 -10.35 2.54
C PRO A 179 2.88 -8.82 2.62
N LEU A 180 1.85 -8.17 2.08
CA LEU A 180 1.63 -6.73 2.24
C LEU A 180 0.64 -6.52 3.38
N LEU A 181 1.04 -5.71 4.36
CA LEU A 181 0.26 -5.37 5.54
C LEU A 181 -0.07 -3.88 5.48
N VAL A 182 -1.34 -3.52 5.26
CA VAL A 182 -1.74 -2.10 5.20
C VAL A 182 -1.92 -1.57 6.63
N SER A 183 -1.25 -0.46 6.96
CA SER A 183 -1.26 0.05 8.33
C SER A 183 -2.67 0.38 8.85
N SER A 184 -3.50 1.02 8.02
CA SER A 184 -4.86 1.40 8.39
C SER A 184 -5.80 0.20 8.58
N GLU A 185 -5.58 -0.88 7.82
CA GLU A 185 -6.36 -2.12 7.98
C GLU A 185 -6.03 -2.84 9.29
N LEU A 186 -4.80 -2.71 9.76
CA LEU A 186 -4.33 -3.27 11.03
C LEU A 186 -4.51 -2.30 12.22
N GLY A 187 -4.85 -1.04 11.97
CA GLY A 187 -4.95 0.02 12.98
C GLY A 187 -3.63 0.28 13.70
N LEU A 188 -2.51 0.30 12.96
CA LEU A 188 -1.18 0.39 13.55
C LEU A 188 -0.93 1.73 14.26
N GLU A 189 -1.43 2.86 13.73
CA GLU A 189 -1.30 4.15 14.44
C GLU A 189 -2.02 4.12 15.80
N ARG A 190 -3.21 3.50 15.88
CA ARG A 190 -3.93 3.35 17.15
C ARG A 190 -3.14 2.52 18.17
N ILE A 191 -2.42 1.48 17.71
CA ILE A 191 -1.54 0.66 18.56
C ILE A 191 -0.35 1.49 19.06
N TYR A 192 0.25 2.29 18.18
CA TYR A 192 1.31 3.21 18.54
C TYR A 192 0.85 4.22 19.60
N GLU A 193 -0.28 4.89 19.41
CA GLU A 193 -0.84 5.85 20.36
C GLU A 193 -1.13 5.20 21.73
N ALA A 194 -1.64 3.97 21.74
CA ALA A 194 -1.88 3.24 22.98
C ALA A 194 -0.59 2.81 23.70
N MET A 195 0.46 2.46 22.96
CA MET A 195 1.74 2.02 23.53
C MET A 195 2.60 3.20 24.01
N PHE A 196 2.50 4.34 23.35
CA PHE A 196 3.35 5.52 23.54
C PHE A 196 2.55 6.84 23.54
N PRO A 197 1.58 7.02 24.46
CA PRO A 197 0.61 8.12 24.41
C PRO A 197 1.24 9.52 24.44
N ASP A 198 2.37 9.68 25.15
CA ASP A 198 3.03 10.97 25.35
C ASP A 198 4.38 11.07 24.62
N LYS A 199 4.62 10.23 23.60
CA LYS A 199 5.92 10.18 22.90
C LYS A 199 5.76 10.28 21.38
N PRO A 200 5.47 11.49 20.84
CA PRO A 200 5.49 11.73 19.40
C PRO A 200 6.88 11.47 18.85
N SER A 201 7.09 10.32 18.21
CA SER A 201 8.41 9.93 17.70
C SER A 201 8.28 8.91 16.56
N PRO A 202 8.86 9.20 15.38
CA PRO A 202 8.89 8.24 14.27
C PRO A 202 9.49 6.89 14.68
N THR A 203 10.52 6.89 15.53
CA THR A 203 11.13 5.65 16.03
C THR A 203 10.20 4.86 16.94
N HIS A 204 9.50 5.51 17.88
CA HIS A 204 8.54 4.81 18.76
C HIS A 204 7.37 4.23 17.97
N ARG A 205 6.88 4.94 16.95
CA ARG A 205 5.88 4.43 16.01
C ARG A 205 6.35 3.15 15.32
N ILE A 206 7.55 3.17 14.74
CA ILE A 206 8.15 2.00 14.11
C ILE A 206 8.27 0.84 15.12
N ILE A 207 8.74 1.10 16.34
CA ILE A 207 8.84 0.10 17.41
C ILE A 207 7.47 -0.50 17.73
N ALA A 208 6.42 0.32 17.87
CA ALA A 208 5.07 -0.17 18.15
C ALA A 208 4.55 -1.10 17.05
N PHE A 209 4.78 -0.73 15.78
CA PHE A 209 4.36 -1.54 14.64
C PHE A 209 5.08 -2.88 14.63
N LEU A 210 6.41 -2.87 14.82
CA LEU A 210 7.22 -4.08 14.85
C LEU A 210 6.85 -4.99 16.03
N ARG A 211 6.64 -4.41 17.21
CA ARG A 211 6.20 -5.15 18.41
C ARG A 211 4.85 -5.81 18.22
N HIS A 212 3.90 -5.12 17.57
CA HIS A 212 2.60 -5.68 17.24
C HIS A 212 2.72 -6.90 16.33
N LEU A 213 3.63 -6.86 15.36
CA LEU A 213 3.89 -7.95 14.42
C LEU A 213 4.79 -9.06 15.01
N GLY A 214 5.35 -8.88 16.20
CA GLY A 214 6.35 -9.80 16.75
C GLY A 214 7.69 -9.77 16.01
N ALA A 215 7.97 -8.70 15.27
CA ALA A 215 9.20 -8.51 14.52
C ALA A 215 10.39 -8.18 15.43
N THR A 216 11.55 -8.72 15.09
CA THR A 216 12.83 -8.51 15.81
C THR A 216 13.90 -7.89 14.91
N SER A 217 13.62 -7.74 13.61
CA SER A 217 14.51 -7.10 12.65
C SER A 217 13.73 -6.10 11.80
N LEU A 218 14.35 -4.94 11.58
CA LEU A 218 13.86 -3.86 10.74
C LEU A 218 14.84 -3.64 9.58
N LEU A 219 14.33 -3.66 8.35
CA LEU A 219 15.06 -3.21 7.16
C LEU A 219 14.51 -1.84 6.72
N GLN A 220 15.36 -0.81 6.74
CA GLN A 220 14.98 0.56 6.36
C GLN A 220 15.83 1.14 5.24
N GLY A 221 15.28 2.08 4.46
CA GLY A 221 16.07 2.81 3.47
C GLY A 221 17.17 3.65 4.11
N ALA A 222 18.23 3.97 3.37
CA ALA A 222 19.38 4.72 3.88
C ALA A 222 19.02 6.09 4.49
N THR A 223 17.97 6.76 3.99
CA THR A 223 17.46 8.05 4.51
C THR A 223 16.91 7.95 5.93
N ALA A 224 16.53 6.75 6.40
CA ALA A 224 16.06 6.57 7.77
C ALA A 224 17.14 6.88 8.82
N ARG A 225 18.42 6.88 8.44
CA ARG A 225 19.53 7.28 9.34
C ARG A 225 19.38 8.69 9.89
N GLU A 226 18.64 9.57 9.21
CA GLU A 226 18.45 10.96 9.61
C GLU A 226 17.48 11.13 10.80
N TYR A 227 16.55 10.17 11.00
CA TYR A 227 15.51 10.28 12.03
C TYR A 227 15.39 9.06 12.96
N LEU A 228 15.93 7.90 12.56
CA LEU A 228 15.76 6.65 13.29
C LEU A 228 16.77 6.55 14.44
N ASP A 229 16.27 6.39 15.66
CA ASP A 229 17.09 6.14 16.84
C ASP A 229 17.37 4.63 16.97
N VAL A 230 18.51 4.20 16.41
CA VAL A 230 18.93 2.79 16.39
C VAL A 230 19.16 2.25 17.81
N ALA A 231 19.69 3.06 18.72
CA ALA A 231 19.93 2.64 20.10
C ALA A 231 18.61 2.38 20.84
N LEU A 232 17.59 3.21 20.57
CA LEU A 232 16.24 2.97 21.07
C LEU A 232 15.65 1.68 20.50
N CYS A 233 15.75 1.42 19.20
CA CYS A 233 15.30 0.15 18.62
C CYS A 233 15.96 -1.06 19.29
N GLN A 234 17.27 -1.02 19.50
CA GLN A 234 18.02 -2.10 20.16
C GLN A 234 17.54 -2.35 21.60
N ARG A 235 17.18 -1.31 22.36
CA ARG A 235 16.60 -1.46 23.71
C ARG A 235 15.26 -2.21 23.71
N TYR A 236 14.53 -2.19 22.60
CA TYR A 236 13.30 -2.96 22.40
C TYR A 236 13.54 -4.33 21.73
N GLY A 237 14.80 -4.74 21.58
CA GLY A 237 15.16 -6.00 20.94
C GLY A 237 14.97 -6.02 19.43
N ILE A 238 15.02 -4.84 18.79
CA ILE A 238 14.89 -4.69 17.33
C ILE A 238 16.26 -4.40 16.73
N GLU A 239 16.75 -5.31 15.90
CA GLU A 239 17.93 -5.09 15.06
C GLU A 239 17.56 -4.22 13.86
N VAL A 240 18.35 -3.18 13.59
CA VAL A 240 18.15 -2.30 12.44
C VAL A 240 19.23 -2.55 11.39
N THR A 241 18.78 -2.86 10.17
CA THR A 241 19.62 -2.93 8.98
C THR A 241 19.17 -1.89 7.97
N PHE A 242 20.13 -1.32 7.23
CA PHE A 242 19.83 -0.34 6.20
C PHE A 242 19.96 -0.97 4.82
N HIS A 243 18.97 -0.72 3.99
CA HIS A 243 18.87 -1.17 2.61
C HIS A 243 19.80 -0.33 1.74
N ASP A 244 20.93 -0.92 1.36
CA ASP A 244 21.88 -0.34 0.41
C ASP A 244 21.48 -0.71 -1.03
N TYR A 245 20.42 -0.08 -1.52
CA TYR A 245 19.89 -0.36 -2.85
C TYR A 245 20.81 0.22 -3.93
N GLN A 246 21.40 -0.68 -4.73
CA GLN A 246 22.14 -0.32 -5.94
C GLN A 246 21.28 -0.60 -7.17
N HIS A 247 20.91 0.45 -7.90
CA HIS A 247 20.00 0.33 -9.01
C HIS A 247 20.66 -0.42 -10.19
N PRO A 248 20.10 -1.56 -10.66
CA PRO A 248 20.64 -2.28 -11.79
C PRO A 248 20.33 -1.54 -13.09
N GLU A 249 21.20 -1.64 -14.08
CA GLU A 249 20.90 -1.15 -15.42
C GLU A 249 20.11 -2.19 -16.22
N TYR A 250 19.22 -1.71 -17.08
CA TYR A 250 18.43 -2.53 -17.98
C TYR A 250 18.19 -1.80 -19.30
N PRO A 251 17.89 -2.52 -20.40
CA PRO A 251 17.53 -1.89 -21.66
C PRO A 251 16.28 -1.01 -21.50
N GLN A 252 16.42 0.28 -21.81
CA GLN A 252 15.31 1.23 -21.95
C GLN A 252 15.06 1.54 -23.43
N LEU A 253 13.82 1.91 -23.78
CA LEU A 253 13.47 2.27 -25.16
C LEU A 253 14.17 3.55 -25.66
N PHE A 254 14.71 4.36 -24.74
CA PHE A 254 15.35 5.63 -25.03
C PHE A 254 16.71 5.72 -24.36
N SER A 255 17.68 6.33 -25.05
CA SER A 255 19.04 6.59 -24.58
C SER A 255 19.22 8.07 -24.18
N PRO A 256 20.08 8.41 -23.21
CA PRO A 256 20.82 7.50 -22.31
C PRO A 256 19.90 6.83 -21.27
N PHE A 257 20.44 5.85 -20.54
CA PHE A 257 19.75 5.22 -19.41
C PHE A 257 19.43 6.24 -18.31
N ILE A 258 18.24 6.12 -17.71
CA ILE A 258 17.83 6.92 -16.54
C ILE A 258 17.44 5.97 -15.41
N SER A 259 18.15 6.06 -14.28
CA SER A 259 17.86 5.26 -13.09
C SER A 259 16.65 5.79 -12.30
N HIS A 260 16.10 4.95 -11.42
CA HIS A 260 15.05 5.32 -10.47
C HIS A 260 13.77 5.89 -11.13
N LEU A 261 13.42 5.33 -12.28
CA LEU A 261 12.09 5.45 -12.86
C LEU A 261 11.14 4.46 -12.19
N SER A 262 9.84 4.62 -12.45
CA SER A 262 8.83 3.64 -12.11
C SER A 262 9.19 2.27 -12.65
N VAL A 263 8.86 1.21 -11.90
CA VAL A 263 8.99 -0.18 -12.37
C VAL A 263 8.18 -0.45 -13.64
N VAL A 264 7.18 0.40 -13.94
CA VAL A 264 6.45 0.35 -15.22
C VAL A 264 7.36 0.59 -16.41
N ASP A 265 8.40 1.43 -16.30
CA ASP A 265 9.40 1.60 -17.37
C ASP A 265 10.16 0.29 -17.63
N LEU A 266 10.59 -0.40 -16.57
CA LEU A 266 11.23 -1.71 -16.68
C LEU A 266 10.29 -2.74 -17.33
N LEU A 267 9.04 -2.83 -16.87
CA LEU A 267 8.06 -3.77 -17.39
C LEU A 267 7.73 -3.50 -18.87
N LEU A 268 7.56 -2.24 -19.24
CA LEU A 268 7.33 -1.85 -20.63
C LEU A 268 8.59 -2.01 -21.48
N SER A 269 9.79 -1.89 -20.93
CA SER A 269 11.01 -2.02 -21.73
C SER A 269 11.46 -3.48 -21.91
N CYS A 270 11.30 -4.29 -20.87
CA CYS A 270 11.91 -5.62 -20.78
C CYS A 270 10.90 -6.77 -20.63
N GLY A 271 9.66 -6.49 -20.23
CA GLY A 271 8.66 -7.50 -19.95
C GLY A 271 8.81 -8.12 -18.56
N ILE A 272 7.83 -8.92 -18.16
CA ILE A 272 7.71 -9.44 -16.77
C ILE A 272 8.88 -10.35 -16.41
N GLU A 273 9.21 -11.34 -17.25
CA GLU A 273 10.26 -12.31 -16.91
C GLU A 273 11.63 -11.65 -16.76
N ARG A 274 12.00 -10.78 -17.70
CA ARG A 274 13.26 -10.03 -17.60
C ARG A 274 13.24 -9.04 -16.43
N ALA A 275 12.09 -8.46 -16.08
CA ALA A 275 11.98 -7.60 -14.89
C ALA A 275 12.29 -8.36 -13.59
N ARG A 276 11.88 -9.63 -13.49
CA ARG A 276 12.24 -10.51 -12.36
C ARG A 276 13.73 -10.77 -12.32
N GLU A 277 14.34 -11.10 -13.45
CA GLU A 277 15.80 -11.31 -13.54
C GLU A 277 16.58 -10.05 -13.12
N VAL A 278 16.16 -8.87 -13.60
CA VAL A 278 16.77 -7.59 -13.22
C VAL A 278 16.62 -7.34 -11.72
N LEU A 279 15.45 -7.61 -11.12
CA LEU A 279 15.25 -7.50 -9.68
C LEU A 279 16.13 -8.49 -8.89
N SER A 280 16.28 -9.72 -9.36
CA SER A 280 17.15 -10.72 -8.73
C SER A 280 18.64 -10.40 -8.86
N SER A 281 19.02 -9.61 -9.85
CA SER A 281 20.41 -9.15 -10.05
C SER A 281 20.84 -8.00 -9.13
N VAL A 282 19.90 -7.41 -8.38
CA VAL A 282 20.23 -6.36 -7.39
C VAL A 282 21.13 -6.99 -6.31
N PRO A 283 22.35 -6.44 -6.09
CA PRO A 283 23.33 -6.97 -5.13
C PRO A 283 22.80 -7.17 -3.70
#